data_AF-A0A016WZN9-F1
#
_entry.id   AF-A0A016WZN9-F1
#
_cell.length_a   1.000
_cell.length_b   1.000
_cell.length_c   1.000
_cell.angle_alpha   90.00
_cell.angle_beta   90.00
_cell.angle_gamma   90.00
#
_symmetry.space_group_name_H-M   'P 1'
#
loop_
_entity.id
_entity.type
_entity.pdbx_description
1 polymer ?
#
loop_
_entity_poly.entity_id
_entity_poly.type
_entity_poly.pdbx_seq_one_letter_code
_entity_poly.pdbx_strand_id
1 'polypeptide(L)'
;MNRSDTAKTGSPSSESTCVSGQCDHQCHDEVVRSNSKENDNGMNQVFSSTDLTRYEKELGMLCSFQTCYLQCMIPIVDEVCVPEMAQKTVDLVRSFVHWHATDISDWHAVAGHFEALPESCRQIAGVQPDPVLQLINRE
;
A
#
# COMPACT_ATOMS: atom_id res chain seq x y z
N MET A 1 -21.54 31.90 -38.70
CA MET A 1 -20.37 32.05 -37.80
C MET A 1 -20.01 30.68 -37.25
N ASN A 2 -18.84 30.17 -37.62
CA ASN A 2 -18.29 28.91 -37.13
C ASN A 2 -17.73 29.09 -35.71
N ARG A 3 -18.13 28.26 -34.76
CA ARG A 3 -17.35 27.98 -33.56
C ARG A 3 -16.58 26.69 -33.84
N SER A 4 -15.28 26.84 -34.06
CA SER A 4 -14.35 25.71 -34.13
C SER A 4 -14.10 25.21 -32.72
N ASP A 5 -14.62 24.04 -32.38
CA ASP A 5 -14.19 23.30 -31.20
C ASP A 5 -12.83 22.65 -31.53
N THR A 6 -11.76 23.28 -31.06
CA THR A 6 -10.43 22.69 -31.02
C THR A 6 -10.42 21.50 -30.06
N ALA A 7 -10.39 20.30 -30.62
CA ALA A 7 -10.03 19.09 -29.92
C ALA A 7 -8.65 19.26 -29.27
N LYS A 8 -8.61 19.28 -27.94
CA LYS A 8 -7.37 19.31 -27.17
C LYS A 8 -6.84 17.87 -27.14
N THR A 9 -5.98 17.54 -28.09
CA THR A 9 -5.17 16.31 -28.08
C THR A 9 -4.10 16.45 -26.99
N GLY A 10 -4.47 16.21 -25.73
CA GLY A 10 -3.53 15.99 -24.64
C GLY A 10 -3.18 14.50 -24.60
N SER A 11 -1.89 14.16 -24.63
CA SER A 11 -1.45 12.78 -24.42
C SER A 11 -1.87 12.31 -23.01
N PRO A 12 -2.59 11.19 -22.87
CA PRO A 12 -3.09 10.70 -21.57
C PRO A 12 -1.96 10.44 -20.55
N SER A 13 -0.75 10.13 -21.04
CA SER A 13 0.36 9.67 -20.21
C SER A 13 0.91 10.69 -19.21
N SER A 14 0.87 11.99 -19.52
CA SER A 14 1.42 13.01 -18.62
C SER A 14 0.49 13.35 -17.47
N GLU A 15 -0.83 13.27 -17.68
CA GLU A 15 -1.83 13.60 -16.67
C GLU A 15 -1.96 12.45 -15.65
N SER A 16 -2.01 11.20 -16.12
CA SER A 16 -2.02 10.01 -15.24
C SER A 16 -0.75 9.90 -14.36
N THR A 17 0.40 10.32 -14.87
CA THR A 17 1.67 10.32 -14.11
C THR A 17 1.64 11.37 -12.98
N CYS A 18 1.10 12.56 -13.24
CA CYS A 18 0.92 13.59 -12.21
C CYS A 18 -0.03 13.13 -11.09
N VAL A 19 -1.06 12.35 -11.44
CA VAL A 19 -2.07 11.92 -10.48
C VAL A 19 -1.58 10.78 -9.59
N SER A 20 -0.81 9.81 -10.12
CA SER A 20 -0.13 8.80 -9.30
C SER A 20 0.83 9.45 -8.28
N GLY A 21 1.57 10.49 -8.69
CA GLY A 21 2.43 11.26 -7.78
C GLY A 21 1.67 12.06 -6.72
N GLN A 22 0.42 12.50 -6.99
CA GLN A 22 -0.43 13.15 -5.99
C GLN A 22 -0.90 12.16 -4.92
N CYS A 23 -1.34 10.96 -5.33
CA CYS A 23 -1.70 9.92 -4.37
C CYS A 23 -0.52 9.48 -3.51
N ASP A 24 0.66 9.33 -4.13
CA ASP A 24 1.90 9.00 -3.42
C ASP A 24 2.21 10.07 -2.34
N HIS A 25 2.28 11.34 -2.73
CA HIS A 25 2.60 12.43 -1.80
C HIS A 25 1.56 12.58 -0.68
N GLN A 26 0.26 12.54 -1.03
CA GLN A 26 -0.82 12.64 -0.05
C GLN A 26 -0.77 11.50 0.97
N CYS A 27 -0.64 10.26 0.50
CA CYS A 27 -0.65 9.08 1.37
C CYS A 27 0.62 8.99 2.20
N HIS A 28 1.77 9.37 1.63
CA HIS A 28 3.01 9.50 2.37
C HIS A 28 2.84 10.48 3.55
N ASP A 29 2.35 11.69 3.29
CA ASP A 29 2.16 12.71 4.31
C ASP A 29 1.13 12.28 5.36
N GLU A 30 0.06 11.58 4.95
CA GLU A 30 -0.94 11.05 5.88
C GLU A 30 -0.34 10.01 6.83
N VAL A 31 0.42 9.05 6.31
CA VAL A 31 1.07 7.99 7.08
C VAL A 31 2.12 8.59 8.01
N VAL A 32 2.97 9.48 7.49
CA VAL A 32 3.99 10.17 8.29
C VAL A 32 3.33 10.97 9.40
N ARG A 33 2.33 11.81 9.10
CA ARG A 33 1.62 12.64 10.10
C ARG A 33 0.95 11.80 11.19
N SER A 34 0.36 10.67 10.82
CA SER A 34 -0.29 9.76 11.77
C SER A 34 0.71 9.09 12.71
N ASN A 35 1.95 8.87 12.24
CA ASN A 35 3.04 8.28 13.00
C ASN A 35 3.96 9.31 13.69
N SER A 36 3.91 10.58 13.27
CA SER A 36 4.74 11.68 13.79
C SER A 36 4.40 12.04 15.25
N LYS A 37 3.24 11.62 15.75
CA LYS A 37 2.88 11.79 17.16
C LYS A 37 3.67 10.87 18.09
N GLU A 38 4.48 9.93 17.57
CA GLU A 38 5.17 8.92 18.38
C GLU A 38 6.71 9.00 18.45
N ASN A 39 7.45 9.72 17.59
CA ASN A 39 8.80 10.26 17.88
C ASN A 39 9.51 10.86 16.65
N ASP A 40 10.25 11.94 16.91
CA ASP A 40 11.09 12.75 16.04
C ASP A 40 12.50 12.17 15.83
N ASN A 41 12.65 10.90 15.43
CA ASN A 41 13.99 10.33 15.23
C ASN A 41 14.13 9.49 13.94
N GLY A 42 14.61 10.15 12.87
CA GLY A 42 15.58 9.56 11.94
C GLY A 42 15.08 8.55 10.91
N MET A 43 14.26 8.99 9.96
CA MET A 43 13.83 8.19 8.78
C MET A 43 14.94 7.88 7.76
N ASN A 44 16.20 8.26 7.99
CA ASN A 44 17.30 8.14 7.02
C ASN A 44 18.44 7.17 7.42
N GLN A 45 18.20 6.22 8.32
CA GLN A 45 19.23 5.24 8.69
C GLN A 45 18.95 3.87 8.09
N VAL A 46 19.78 3.49 7.11
CA VAL A 46 19.86 2.14 6.57
C VAL A 46 20.44 1.20 7.65
N PHE A 47 19.76 0.07 7.81
CA PHE A 47 19.81 -0.89 8.91
C PHE A 47 21.21 -1.31 9.40
N SER A 48 21.42 -1.21 10.71
CA SER A 48 22.60 -1.76 11.40
C SER A 48 22.27 -2.45 12.75
N SER A 49 21.00 -2.64 13.12
CA SER A 49 20.67 -3.27 14.41
C SER A 49 19.38 -4.10 14.41
N THR A 50 19.35 -5.07 15.33
CA THR A 50 18.27 -5.98 15.76
C THR A 50 17.02 -5.29 16.33
N ASP A 51 16.67 -4.08 15.83
CA ASP A 51 15.51 -3.33 16.31
C ASP A 51 14.24 -3.78 15.58
N LEU A 52 13.73 -4.95 15.98
CA LEU A 52 12.49 -5.53 15.45
C LEU A 52 11.31 -4.57 15.62
N THR A 53 11.25 -3.83 16.72
CA THR A 53 10.18 -2.85 16.97
C THR A 53 10.12 -1.77 15.89
N ARG A 54 11.28 -1.24 15.48
CA ARG A 54 11.36 -0.28 14.38
C ARG A 54 10.93 -0.90 13.06
N TYR A 55 11.38 -2.12 12.76
CA TYR A 55 10.98 -2.85 11.57
C TYR A 55 9.46 -3.04 11.49
N GLU A 56 8.83 -3.51 12.57
CA GLU A 56 7.37 -3.68 12.61
C GLU A 56 6.62 -2.36 12.44
N LYS A 57 7.16 -1.28 13.00
CA LYS A 57 6.60 0.06 12.79
C LYS A 57 6.67 0.48 11.31
N GLU A 58 7.81 0.29 10.67
CA GLU A 58 7.99 0.61 9.25
C GLU A 58 7.10 -0.25 8.35
N LEU A 59 6.90 -1.54 8.68
CA LEU A 59 5.92 -2.40 8.01
C LEU A 59 4.48 -1.90 8.19
N GLY A 60 4.13 -1.47 9.41
CA GLY A 60 2.83 -0.89 9.69
C GLY A 60 2.55 0.37 8.87
N MET A 61 3.57 1.22 8.70
CA MET A 61 3.54 2.39 7.81
C MET A 61 3.38 1.99 6.35
N LEU A 62 4.12 0.98 5.88
CA LEU A 62 4.04 0.48 4.50
C LEU A 62 2.64 -0.03 4.14
N CYS A 63 2.05 -0.91 4.95
CA CYS A 63 0.71 -1.43 4.70
C CYS A 63 -0.37 -0.33 4.81
N SER A 64 -0.20 0.63 5.73
CA SER A 64 -1.11 1.79 5.80
C SER A 64 -1.03 2.65 4.54
N PHE A 65 0.19 2.88 4.04
CA PHE A 65 0.41 3.59 2.79
C PHE A 65 -0.24 2.86 1.61
N GLN A 66 -0.06 1.54 1.51
CA GLN A 66 -0.65 0.73 0.44
C GLN A 66 -2.18 0.80 0.45
N THR A 67 -2.81 0.80 1.63
CA THR A 67 -4.25 0.99 1.76
C THR A 67 -4.68 2.37 1.27
N CYS A 68 -4.03 3.43 1.74
CA CYS A 68 -4.33 4.81 1.31
C CYS A 68 -4.14 4.97 -0.19
N TYR A 69 -3.01 4.51 -0.72
CA TYR A 69 -2.66 4.64 -2.13
C TYR A 69 -3.69 3.95 -3.02
N LEU A 70 -4.12 2.74 -2.65
CA LEU A 70 -5.16 2.01 -3.36
C LEU A 70 -6.49 2.78 -3.34
N GLN A 71 -6.91 3.30 -2.18
CA GLN A 71 -8.13 4.09 -2.05
C GLN A 71 -8.09 5.39 -2.86
N CYS A 72 -6.92 6.02 -2.95
CA CYS A 72 -6.72 7.23 -3.76
C CYS A 72 -6.72 6.91 -5.26
N MET A 73 -6.00 5.88 -5.70
CA MET A 73 -5.76 5.60 -7.11
C MET A 73 -6.99 5.01 -7.83
N ILE A 74 -7.80 4.18 -7.16
CA ILE A 74 -8.99 3.55 -7.77
C ILE A 74 -9.92 4.55 -8.47
N PRO A 75 -10.45 5.61 -7.80
CA PRO A 75 -11.38 6.53 -8.44
C PRO A 75 -10.76 7.26 -9.64
N ILE A 76 -9.45 7.53 -9.58
CA ILE A 76 -8.71 8.14 -10.68
C ILE A 76 -8.66 7.20 -11.88
N VAL A 77 -8.31 5.92 -11.66
CA VAL A 77 -8.27 4.94 -12.74
C VAL A 77 -9.64 4.73 -13.36
N ASP A 78 -10.69 4.71 -12.56
CA ASP A 78 -12.08 4.63 -13.05
C ASP A 78 -12.48 5.85 -13.90
N GLU A 79 -11.93 7.04 -13.60
CA GLU A 79 -12.21 8.27 -14.36
C GLU A 79 -11.41 8.37 -15.66
N VAL A 80 -10.13 7.97 -15.65
CA VAL A 80 -9.21 8.20 -16.78
C VAL A 80 -9.12 7.03 -17.76
N CYS A 81 -9.48 5.82 -17.36
CA CYS A 81 -9.39 4.62 -18.19
C CYS A 81 -10.77 4.18 -18.71
N VAL A 82 -10.79 3.50 -19.87
CA VAL A 82 -12.00 2.79 -20.32
C VAL A 82 -12.37 1.67 -19.34
N PRO A 83 -13.65 1.34 -19.12
CA PRO A 83 -14.08 0.49 -18.00
C PRO A 83 -13.37 -0.87 -17.91
N GLU A 84 -13.16 -1.55 -19.04
CA GLU A 84 -12.46 -2.84 -19.06
C GLU A 84 -11.00 -2.72 -18.61
N MET A 85 -10.31 -1.65 -19.00
CA MET A 85 -8.93 -1.39 -18.62
C MET A 85 -8.82 -0.89 -17.18
N ALA A 86 -9.76 -0.05 -16.74
CA ALA A 86 -9.85 0.39 -15.36
C ALA A 86 -9.99 -0.82 -14.43
N GLN A 87 -10.95 -1.72 -14.72
CA GLN A 87 -11.17 -2.93 -13.94
C GLN A 87 -9.91 -3.80 -13.87
N LYS A 88 -9.28 -4.11 -15.01
CA LYS A 88 -8.04 -4.92 -15.04
C LYS A 88 -6.90 -4.28 -14.26
N THR A 89 -6.75 -2.96 -14.37
CA THR A 89 -5.70 -2.21 -13.66
C THR A 89 -5.94 -2.24 -12.16
N VAL A 90 -7.17 -1.97 -11.73
CA VAL A 90 -7.56 -2.02 -10.32
C VAL A 90 -7.37 -3.43 -9.75
N ASP A 91 -7.80 -4.48 -10.47
CA ASP A 91 -7.64 -5.87 -10.03
C ASP A 91 -6.17 -6.27 -9.92
N LEU A 92 -5.33 -5.83 -10.86
CA LEU A 92 -3.90 -6.08 -10.82
C LEU A 92 -3.25 -5.43 -9.59
N VAL A 93 -3.54 -4.15 -9.32
CA VAL A 93 -2.94 -3.43 -8.19
C VAL A 93 -3.48 -3.97 -6.86
N ARG A 94 -4.79 -4.26 -6.76
CA ARG A 94 -5.38 -4.93 -5.58
C ARG A 94 -4.70 -6.25 -5.29
N SER A 95 -4.52 -7.07 -6.33
CA SER A 95 -3.84 -8.36 -6.20
C SER A 95 -2.41 -8.13 -5.69
N PHE A 96 -1.64 -7.25 -6.32
CA PHE A 96 -0.26 -6.98 -5.92
C PHE A 96 -0.13 -6.56 -4.44
N VAL A 97 -0.98 -5.63 -3.99
CA VAL A 97 -1.01 -5.19 -2.59
C VAL A 97 -1.39 -6.34 -1.65
N HIS A 98 -2.37 -7.16 -2.03
CA HIS A 98 -2.79 -8.32 -1.24
C HIS A 98 -1.71 -9.40 -1.15
N TRP A 99 -1.06 -9.75 -2.27
CA TRP A 99 0.06 -10.69 -2.32
C TRP A 99 1.20 -10.23 -1.42
N HIS A 100 1.58 -8.95 -1.51
CA HIS A 100 2.65 -8.41 -0.69
C HIS A 100 2.35 -8.46 0.82
N ALA A 101 1.12 -8.12 1.22
CA ALA A 101 0.71 -8.23 2.63
C ALA A 101 0.65 -9.70 3.10
N THR A 102 0.26 -10.61 2.22
CA THR A 102 0.24 -12.06 2.50
C THR A 102 1.66 -12.59 2.71
N ASP A 103 2.61 -12.22 1.87
CA ASP A 103 4.03 -12.59 2.03
C ASP A 103 4.59 -12.11 3.38
N ILE A 104 4.25 -10.89 3.79
CA ILE A 104 4.64 -10.35 5.11
C ILE A 104 4.01 -11.18 6.24
N SER A 105 2.72 -11.50 6.13
CA SER A 105 1.99 -12.32 7.10
C SER A 105 2.58 -13.72 7.25
N ASP A 106 2.85 -14.38 6.12
CA ASP A 106 3.42 -15.73 6.09
C ASP A 106 4.82 -15.74 6.69
N TRP A 107 5.63 -14.72 6.41
CA TRP A 107 6.92 -14.55 7.06
C TRP A 107 6.81 -14.47 8.58
N HIS A 108 5.85 -13.69 9.10
CA HIS A 108 5.60 -13.60 10.55
C HIS A 108 5.15 -14.92 11.16
N ALA A 109 4.30 -15.66 10.46
CA ALA A 109 3.81 -16.95 10.93
C ALA A 109 4.94 -17.99 11.00
N VAL A 110 5.78 -18.07 9.96
CA VAL A 110 6.93 -18.98 9.89
C VAL A 110 8.02 -18.58 10.89
N ALA A 111 8.22 -17.28 11.13
CA ALA A 111 9.17 -16.79 12.12
C ALA A 111 8.70 -16.96 13.57
N GLY A 112 7.45 -17.39 13.80
CA GLY A 112 6.88 -17.55 15.14
C GLY A 112 6.59 -16.23 15.86
N HIS A 113 6.40 -15.14 15.12
CA HIS A 113 6.19 -13.78 15.64
C HIS A 113 4.88 -13.16 15.12
N PHE A 114 3.85 -13.99 14.94
CA PHE A 114 2.60 -13.56 14.32
C PHE A 114 1.86 -12.47 15.13
N GLU A 115 2.05 -12.43 16.45
CA GLU A 115 1.53 -11.38 17.32
C GLU A 115 2.10 -9.99 17.03
N ALA A 116 3.31 -9.92 16.48
CA ALA A 116 3.99 -8.67 16.15
C ALA A 116 3.51 -8.07 14.81
N LEU A 117 2.84 -8.87 13.97
CA LEU A 117 2.35 -8.44 12.65
C LEU A 117 1.50 -7.16 12.78
N PRO A 118 1.80 -6.08 12.05
CA PRO A 118 1.01 -4.86 12.13
C PRO A 118 -0.44 -5.07 11.69
N GLU A 119 -1.37 -4.41 12.38
CA GLU A 119 -2.81 -4.52 12.09
C GLU A 119 -3.16 -4.08 10.66
N SER A 120 -2.50 -3.04 10.16
CA SER A 120 -2.67 -2.58 8.77
C SER A 120 -2.31 -3.67 7.76
N CYS A 121 -1.29 -4.49 8.04
CA CYS A 121 -0.92 -5.61 7.17
C CYS A 121 -1.92 -6.77 7.31
N ARG A 122 -2.36 -7.10 8.54
CA ARG A 122 -3.39 -8.14 8.79
C ARG A 122 -4.67 -7.88 7.99
N GLN A 123 -5.13 -6.63 7.97
CA GLN A 123 -6.36 -6.24 7.28
C GLN A 123 -6.26 -6.45 5.76
N ILE A 124 -5.13 -6.10 5.14
CA ILE A 124 -4.92 -6.26 3.70
C ILE A 124 -4.77 -7.73 3.33
N ALA A 125 -3.99 -8.49 4.10
CA ALA A 125 -3.75 -9.90 3.86
C ALA A 125 -5.00 -10.77 4.12
N GLY A 126 -6.04 -10.22 4.76
CA GLY A 126 -7.31 -10.92 5.00
C GLY A 126 -7.12 -12.14 5.91
N VAL A 127 -6.13 -12.08 6.80
CA VAL A 127 -5.66 -13.25 7.54
C VAL A 127 -6.67 -13.65 8.60
N GLN A 128 -7.17 -14.88 8.47
CA GLN A 128 -7.57 -15.69 9.60
C GLN A 128 -6.38 -16.60 9.94
N PRO A 129 -6.00 -16.75 11.21
CA PRO A 129 -4.79 -17.50 11.57
C PRO A 129 -4.88 -18.95 11.05
N ASP A 130 -3.94 -19.33 10.18
CA ASP A 130 -3.94 -20.64 9.52
C ASP A 130 -3.87 -21.77 10.57
N PRO A 131 -4.88 -22.67 10.64
CA PRO A 131 -4.89 -23.77 11.60
C PRO A 131 -3.67 -24.69 11.53
N VAL A 132 -3.04 -24.81 10.35
CA VAL A 132 -1.86 -25.65 10.13
C VAL A 132 -0.61 -25.00 10.72
N LEU A 133 -0.43 -23.69 10.53
CA LEU A 133 0.73 -22.97 11.08
C LEU A 133 0.67 -22.87 12.62
N GLN A 134 -0.52 -22.91 13.22
CA GLN A 134 -0.70 -23.02 14.68
C GLN A 134 -0.20 -24.37 15.25
N LEU A 135 -0.13 -25.42 14.43
CA LEU A 135 0.37 -26.74 14.86
C LEU A 135 1.90 -26.81 14.85
N ILE A 136 2.55 -26.02 13.99
CA ILE A 136 4.02 -26.02 13.83
C ILE A 136 4.69 -25.24 14.97
N ASN A 137 4.07 -24.18 15.48
CA ASN A 137 4.60 -23.36 16.58
C ASN A 137 4.25 -23.89 17.98
N ARG A 138 3.90 -25.18 18.12
CA ARG A 138 3.39 -25.79 19.37
C ARG A 138 4.43 -26.62 20.13
N GLU A 139 5.70 -26.52 19.79
CA GLU A 139 6.83 -27.18 20.47
C GLU A 139 7.65 -26.22 21.34
#